data_AF-A0A2T7DDG2-F1
#
_entry.id   AF-A0A2T7DDG2-F1
#
_cell.length_a   1.000
_cell.length_b   1.000
_cell.length_c   1.000
_cell.angle_alpha   90.00
_cell.angle_beta   90.00
_cell.angle_gamma   90.00
#
_symmetry.space_group_name_H-M   'P 1'
#
loop_
_entity.id
_entity.type
_entity.pdbx_description
1 polymer ?
#
loop_
_entity_poly.entity_id
_entity_poly.type
_entity_poly.pdbx_seq_one_letter_code
_entity_poly.pdbx_strand_id
1 'polypeptide(L)'
;MAPSQVPEPTETALGGRCKVCKEPEEKGKRFLICGHSLCMYKYYHIRCLSPKQIASDQQLGEQCWYCPSCLCRGCFCDMDDNEIIMCDGCDEAYHLYCLSPPLTSVPKGHWYCQFCTEAKAREVEVKKYEKRMLQLHRKRDRAMVKSDKYVGMGLLLDALAKLEEEEAIAKRKRDEEAAAAAMEKLRGDEEAATAAE
;
A
#
# COMPACT_ATOMS: atom_id res chain seq x y z
N MET A 1 23.75 -25.98 39.78
CA MET A 1 22.88 -24.89 39.30
C MET A 1 23.46 -24.44 37.98
N ALA A 2 22.77 -24.69 36.87
CA ALA A 2 23.24 -24.22 35.56
C ALA A 2 23.24 -22.67 35.57
N PRO A 3 24.29 -22.01 35.04
CA PRO A 3 24.31 -20.57 34.96
C PRO A 3 23.13 -20.10 34.10
N SER A 4 22.34 -19.17 34.66
CA SER A 4 21.25 -18.49 33.96
C SER A 4 21.85 -17.78 32.73
N GLN A 5 21.71 -18.39 31.56
CA GLN A 5 22.17 -17.80 30.30
C GLN A 5 21.19 -16.69 29.95
N VAL A 6 21.60 -15.45 30.20
CA VAL A 6 20.90 -14.28 29.65
C VAL A 6 21.00 -14.37 28.13
N PRO A 7 19.87 -14.42 27.39
CA PRO A 7 19.92 -14.54 25.94
C PRO A 7 20.62 -13.33 25.33
N GLU A 8 21.58 -13.57 24.43
CA GLU A 8 22.28 -12.49 23.75
C GLU A 8 21.29 -11.65 22.91
N PRO A 9 21.35 -10.30 22.98
CA PRO A 9 20.41 -9.46 22.25
C PRO A 9 20.58 -9.64 20.73
N THR A 10 19.47 -9.68 19.98
CA THR A 10 19.56 -9.86 18.51
C THR A 10 20.29 -8.68 17.85
N GLU A 11 20.92 -8.94 16.69
CA GLU A 11 21.55 -7.89 15.87
C GLU A 11 20.60 -6.70 15.58
N THR A 12 19.29 -6.99 15.47
CA THR A 12 18.24 -5.98 15.34
C THR A 12 18.13 -5.05 16.56
N ALA A 13 18.21 -5.60 17.77
CA ALA A 13 18.13 -4.81 19.00
C ALA A 13 19.43 -4.08 19.35
N LEU A 14 20.60 -4.64 18.99
CA LEU A 14 21.89 -3.96 19.13
C LEU A 14 22.08 -2.86 18.07
N GLY A 15 21.57 -3.10 16.87
CA GLY A 15 21.71 -2.19 15.74
C GLY A 15 20.66 -1.09 15.66
N GLY A 16 19.68 -1.03 16.58
CA GLY A 16 18.61 -0.02 16.52
C GLY A 16 17.75 -0.13 15.26
N ARG A 17 17.40 -1.36 14.87
CA ARG A 17 16.70 -1.65 13.60
C ARG A 17 15.30 -2.19 13.86
N CYS A 18 14.38 -1.87 12.96
CA CYS A 18 13.02 -2.41 13.02
C CYS A 18 13.03 -3.94 12.94
N LYS A 19 12.29 -4.62 13.82
CA LYS A 19 12.09 -6.09 13.72
C LYS A 19 11.51 -6.52 12.37
N VAL A 20 10.60 -5.72 11.81
CA VAL A 20 9.82 -6.06 10.61
C VAL A 20 10.61 -5.82 9.33
N CYS A 21 11.06 -4.59 9.07
CA CYS A 21 11.75 -4.25 7.80
C CYS A 21 13.28 -4.26 7.89
N LYS A 22 13.87 -4.42 9.09
CA LYS A 22 15.33 -4.40 9.34
C LYS A 22 16.03 -3.07 9.06
N GLU A 23 15.28 -2.02 8.77
CA GLU A 23 15.80 -0.66 8.55
C GLU A 23 15.92 0.14 9.86
N PRO A 24 16.87 1.10 9.94
CA PRO A 24 17.03 1.99 11.09
C PRO A 24 15.95 3.10 11.14
N GLU A 25 16.01 3.97 12.14
CA GLU A 25 15.15 5.16 12.22
C GLU A 25 15.59 6.26 11.24
N GLU A 26 14.62 6.88 10.57
CA GLU A 26 14.85 7.99 9.64
C GLU A 26 13.87 9.13 9.94
N LYS A 27 14.13 10.35 9.44
CA LYS A 27 13.31 11.55 9.71
C LYS A 27 11.81 11.40 9.36
N GLY A 28 11.41 10.40 8.58
CA GLY A 28 10.01 10.06 8.26
C GLY A 28 9.54 8.67 8.74
N LYS A 29 10.39 7.90 9.42
CA LYS A 29 10.11 6.54 9.89
C LYS A 29 10.41 6.47 11.39
N ARG A 30 9.45 6.90 12.21
CA ARG A 30 9.60 6.88 13.67
C ARG A 30 9.43 5.47 14.23
N PHE A 31 10.22 5.16 15.25
CA PHE A 31 10.04 3.95 16.03
C PHE A 31 8.96 4.09 17.11
N LEU A 32 8.34 2.96 17.39
CA LEU A 32 7.64 2.65 18.62
C LEU A 32 8.51 1.62 19.35
N ILE A 33 8.80 1.91 20.62
CA ILE A 33 9.78 1.15 21.42
C ILE A 33 9.06 0.38 22.49
N CYS A 34 9.30 -0.92 22.55
CA CYS A 34 8.73 -1.81 23.56
C CYS A 34 9.28 -1.47 24.95
N GLY A 35 8.38 -1.36 25.94
CA GLY A 35 8.74 -1.14 27.34
C GLY A 35 9.11 -2.40 28.12
N HIS A 36 9.01 -3.60 27.55
CA HIS A 36 9.42 -4.84 28.21
C HIS A 36 10.95 -4.89 28.34
N SER A 37 11.43 -5.05 29.57
CA SER A 37 12.85 -4.93 29.93
C SER A 37 13.75 -5.96 29.25
N LEU A 38 13.22 -7.15 28.97
CA LEU A 38 13.94 -8.27 28.35
C LEU A 38 13.57 -8.46 26.87
N CYS A 39 12.97 -7.44 26.23
CA CYS A 39 12.54 -7.55 24.85
C CYS A 39 13.74 -7.60 23.88
N MET A 40 13.92 -8.77 23.24
CA MET A 40 15.02 -9.03 22.31
C MET A 40 14.98 -8.25 20.99
N TYR A 41 13.86 -7.58 20.67
CA TYR A 41 13.67 -6.89 19.39
C TYR A 41 13.35 -5.40 19.52
N LYS A 42 12.69 -4.98 20.61
CA LYS A 42 12.24 -3.64 21.07
C LYS A 42 11.85 -2.54 20.06
N TYR A 43 12.48 -2.40 18.90
CA TYR A 43 12.24 -1.36 17.90
C TYR A 43 11.33 -1.82 16.76
N TYR A 44 10.27 -1.05 16.52
CA TYR A 44 9.32 -1.27 15.43
C TYR A 44 8.97 0.06 14.80
N HIS A 45 8.98 0.21 13.48
CA HIS A 45 8.41 1.43 12.90
C HIS A 45 6.90 1.45 13.12
N ILE A 46 6.34 2.63 13.42
CA ILE A 46 4.89 2.81 13.55
C ILE A 46 4.16 2.31 12.29
N ARG A 47 4.75 2.56 11.11
CA ARG A 47 4.20 2.14 9.81
C ARG A 47 4.31 0.64 9.53
N CYS A 48 5.19 -0.07 10.24
CA CYS A 48 5.36 -1.52 10.10
C CYS A 48 4.43 -2.31 11.03
N LEU A 49 3.65 -1.63 11.87
CA LEU A 49 2.67 -2.21 12.77
C LEU A 49 1.27 -1.96 12.23
N SER A 50 0.38 -2.92 12.43
CA SER A 50 -1.05 -2.73 12.24
C SER A 50 -1.63 -1.84 13.36
N PRO A 51 -2.76 -1.16 13.13
CA PRO A 51 -3.41 -0.36 14.16
C PRO A 51 -3.71 -1.15 15.45
N LYS A 52 -4.06 -2.44 15.32
CA LYS A 52 -4.31 -3.32 16.46
C LYS A 52 -3.06 -3.59 17.29
N GLN A 53 -1.89 -3.69 16.67
CA GLN A 53 -0.62 -3.87 17.39
C GLN A 53 -0.14 -2.58 18.07
N ILE A 54 -0.60 -1.42 17.61
CA ILE A 54 -0.26 -0.12 18.22
C ILE A 54 -1.18 0.16 19.41
N ALA A 55 -2.49 -0.08 19.25
CA ALA A 55 -3.51 0.32 20.21
C ALA A 55 -4.58 -0.77 20.39
N SER A 56 -4.17 -1.96 20.86
CA SER A 56 -5.12 -2.99 21.30
C SER A 56 -5.78 -2.59 22.63
N ASP A 57 -6.99 -3.06 22.89
CA ASP A 57 -7.71 -2.82 24.14
C ASP A 57 -6.89 -3.24 25.39
N GLN A 58 -6.12 -4.32 25.29
CA GLN A 58 -5.22 -4.78 26.35
C GLN A 58 -4.03 -3.86 26.63
N GLN A 59 -3.68 -2.98 25.68
CA GLN A 59 -2.63 -1.99 25.86
C GLN A 59 -3.19 -0.62 26.24
N LEU A 60 -4.50 -0.40 26.08
CA LEU A 60 -5.18 0.83 26.49
C LEU A 60 -5.27 0.86 28.02
N GLY A 61 -4.34 1.58 28.65
CA GLY A 61 -4.25 1.69 30.10
C GLY A 61 -2.88 1.30 30.66
N GLU A 62 -2.02 0.71 29.83
CA GLU A 62 -0.66 0.37 30.21
C GLU A 62 0.25 1.60 30.22
N GLN A 63 1.23 1.60 31.13
CA GLN A 63 2.19 2.71 31.27
C GLN A 63 3.14 2.82 30.06
N CYS A 64 3.28 1.76 29.29
CA CYS A 64 4.14 1.71 28.11
C CYS A 64 3.56 0.81 27.02
N TRP A 65 4.06 0.97 25.80
CA TRP A 65 3.69 0.11 24.68
C TRP A 65 4.50 -1.18 24.70
N TYR A 66 3.84 -2.32 24.46
CA TYR A 66 4.45 -3.64 24.40
C TYR A 66 4.37 -4.22 22.99
N CYS A 67 5.48 -4.75 22.49
CA CYS A 67 5.54 -5.25 21.12
C CYS A 67 4.77 -6.56 20.94
N PRO A 68 4.33 -6.88 19.70
CA PRO A 68 3.49 -8.05 19.39
C PRO A 68 3.99 -9.37 19.98
N SER A 69 5.32 -9.55 20.04
CA SER A 69 5.94 -10.86 20.24
C SER A 69 6.54 -11.10 21.63
N CYS A 70 6.60 -10.09 22.49
CA CYS A 70 7.27 -10.23 23.80
C CYS A 70 6.36 -10.72 24.93
N LEU A 71 5.04 -10.49 24.82
CA LEU A 71 4.06 -10.88 25.82
C LEU A 71 2.98 -11.70 25.13
N CYS A 72 2.43 -12.69 25.84
CA CYS A 72 1.24 -13.40 25.40
C CYS A 72 0.06 -12.44 25.26
N ARG A 73 -0.64 -12.45 24.13
CA ARG A 73 -1.82 -11.61 23.89
C ARG A 73 -3.10 -12.13 24.55
N GLY A 74 -3.05 -13.27 25.22
CA GLY A 74 -4.15 -13.75 26.05
C GLY A 74 -4.07 -13.24 27.49
N CYS A 75 -2.91 -13.43 28.13
CA CYS A 75 -2.71 -13.13 29.56
C CYS A 75 -1.78 -11.95 29.85
N PHE A 76 -1.08 -11.42 28.83
CA PHE A 76 -0.13 -10.32 28.94
C PHE A 76 1.10 -10.60 29.82
N CYS A 77 1.51 -11.87 29.89
CA CYS A 77 2.70 -12.34 30.60
C CYS A 77 3.76 -12.91 29.66
N ASP A 78 5.02 -12.90 30.10
CA ASP A 78 6.24 -13.41 29.44
C ASP A 78 6.78 -14.69 30.10
N MET A 79 5.88 -15.54 30.61
CA MET A 79 6.23 -16.82 31.23
C MET A 79 6.10 -17.95 30.23
N ASP A 80 6.58 -19.16 30.56
CA ASP A 80 6.28 -20.39 29.81
C ASP A 80 6.53 -20.30 28.29
N ASP A 81 7.68 -19.74 27.91
CA ASP A 81 8.10 -19.57 26.50
C ASP A 81 8.08 -20.88 25.69
N ASN A 82 8.19 -22.04 26.35
CA ASN A 82 8.12 -23.36 25.73
C ASN A 82 6.69 -23.74 25.27
N GLU A 83 5.67 -23.06 25.80
CA GLU A 83 4.25 -23.27 25.47
C GLU A 83 3.65 -22.07 24.74
N ILE A 84 4.48 -21.30 24.03
CA ILE A 84 4.04 -20.15 23.23
C ILE A 84 3.99 -20.48 21.74
N ILE A 85 3.01 -19.93 21.04
CA ILE A 85 2.87 -19.98 19.59
C ILE A 85 2.75 -18.55 19.05
N MET A 86 3.40 -18.30 17.91
CA MET A 86 3.31 -17.02 17.21
C MET A 86 2.40 -17.16 15.99
N CYS A 87 1.57 -16.16 15.76
CA CYS A 87 0.72 -16.09 14.57
C CYS A 87 1.56 -15.77 13.33
N ASP A 88 1.46 -16.60 12.28
CA ASP A 88 2.14 -16.35 10.99
C ASP A 88 1.60 -15.14 10.23
N GLY A 89 0.48 -14.55 10.67
CA GLY A 89 -0.14 -13.38 10.04
C GLY A 89 0.20 -12.05 10.71
N CYS A 90 0.31 -12.02 12.04
CA CYS A 90 0.51 -10.78 12.80
C CYS A 90 1.69 -10.83 13.77
N ASP A 91 2.42 -11.95 13.87
CA ASP A 91 3.60 -12.11 14.73
C ASP A 91 3.32 -11.83 16.23
N GLU A 92 2.04 -11.92 16.61
CA GLU A 92 1.56 -11.87 17.99
C GLU A 92 1.74 -13.22 18.67
N ALA A 93 2.25 -13.19 19.89
CA ALA A 93 2.53 -14.38 20.68
C ALA A 93 1.33 -14.75 21.57
N TYR A 94 1.07 -16.04 21.72
CA TYR A 94 0.00 -16.59 22.56
C TYR A 94 0.48 -17.86 23.25
N HIS A 95 0.18 -18.03 24.54
CA HIS A 95 0.29 -19.36 25.14
C HIS A 95 -0.72 -20.30 24.52
N LEU A 96 -0.33 -21.56 24.34
CA LEU A 96 -1.22 -22.62 23.83
C LEU A 96 -2.50 -22.73 24.68
N TYR A 97 -2.38 -22.58 26.00
CA TYR A 97 -3.51 -22.63 26.93
C TYR A 97 -4.31 -21.32 27.04
N CYS A 98 -3.78 -20.19 26.57
CA CYS A 98 -4.50 -18.91 26.53
C CYS A 98 -5.39 -18.77 25.29
N LEU A 99 -5.33 -19.73 24.37
CA LEU A 99 -6.18 -19.77 23.18
C LEU A 99 -7.58 -20.27 23.52
N SER A 100 -8.55 -19.92 22.67
CA SER A 100 -9.92 -20.43 22.75
C SER A 100 -10.30 -21.07 21.42
N PRO A 101 -10.41 -22.42 21.34
CA PRO A 101 -10.10 -23.39 22.39
C PRO A 101 -8.58 -23.49 22.70
N PRO A 102 -8.20 -23.95 23.91
CA PRO A 102 -6.81 -24.23 24.24
C PRO A 102 -6.19 -25.29 23.34
N LEU A 103 -4.92 -25.10 22.97
CA LEU A 103 -4.12 -26.09 22.26
C LEU A 103 -3.29 -26.91 23.24
N THR A 104 -3.10 -28.19 22.96
CA THR A 104 -2.24 -29.08 23.75
C THR A 104 -0.81 -29.17 23.21
N SER A 105 -0.60 -28.76 21.97
CA SER A 105 0.70 -28.74 21.31
C SER A 105 0.70 -27.75 20.15
N VAL A 106 1.88 -27.30 19.74
CA VAL A 106 2.05 -26.46 18.55
C VAL A 106 1.61 -27.24 17.30
N PRO A 107 0.62 -26.75 16.53
CA PRO A 107 0.18 -27.41 15.30
C PRO A 107 1.30 -27.52 14.27
N LYS A 108 1.22 -28.53 13.40
CA LYS A 108 2.14 -28.64 12.26
C LYS A 108 1.75 -27.67 11.16
N GLY A 109 2.74 -26.98 10.59
CA GLY A 109 2.54 -26.02 9.50
C GLY A 109 2.14 -24.65 10.01
N HIS A 110 1.44 -23.88 9.17
CA HIS A 110 1.09 -22.50 9.50
C HIS A 110 -0.07 -22.40 10.48
N TRP A 111 0.06 -21.48 11.44
CA TRP A 111 -0.99 -21.18 12.39
C TRP A 111 -1.33 -19.69 12.39
N TYR A 112 -2.63 -19.39 12.47
CA TYR A 112 -3.15 -18.03 12.50
C TYR A 112 -4.05 -17.86 13.71
N CYS A 113 -3.89 -16.74 14.42
CA CYS A 113 -4.76 -16.38 15.53
C CYS A 113 -6.19 -16.13 15.06
N GLN A 114 -7.13 -16.08 16.02
CA GLN A 114 -8.55 -15.81 15.74
C GLN A 114 -8.75 -14.53 14.92
N PHE A 115 -8.02 -13.47 15.24
CA PHE A 115 -8.17 -12.18 14.58
C PHE A 115 -7.71 -12.21 13.12
N CYS A 116 -6.60 -12.90 12.82
CA CYS A 116 -6.13 -13.08 11.45
C CYS A 116 -7.09 -13.96 10.65
N THR A 117 -7.66 -15.00 11.28
CA THR A 117 -8.63 -15.89 10.65
C THR A 117 -9.92 -15.14 10.31
N GLU A 118 -10.46 -14.37 11.25
CA GLU A 118 -11.63 -13.52 11.04
C GLU A 118 -11.40 -12.43 10.00
N ALA A 119 -10.23 -11.79 10.01
CA ALA A 119 -9.88 -10.77 9.02
C ALA A 119 -9.90 -11.35 7.60
N LYS A 120 -9.31 -12.53 7.39
CA LYS A 120 -9.35 -13.24 6.10
C LYS A 120 -10.77 -13.60 5.69
N ALA A 121 -11.59 -14.10 6.62
CA ALA A 121 -12.99 -14.41 6.33
C ALA A 121 -13.79 -13.15 5.92
N ARG A 122 -13.59 -12.03 6.63
CA ARG A 122 -14.23 -10.74 6.30
C ARG A 122 -13.80 -10.23 4.93
N GLU A 123 -12.53 -10.34 4.59
CA GLU A 123 -12.02 -9.93 3.27
C GLU A 123 -12.71 -10.69 2.12
N VAL A 124 -12.93 -12.00 2.30
CA VAL A 124 -13.66 -12.82 1.32
C VAL A 124 -15.10 -12.32 1.13
N GLU A 125 -15.80 -12.01 2.23
CA GLU A 125 -17.17 -11.50 2.16
C GLU A 125 -17.25 -10.11 1.52
N VAL A 126 -16.30 -9.21 1.83
CA VAL A 126 -16.20 -7.89 1.19
C VAL A 126 -15.99 -8.04 -0.32
N LYS A 127 -15.08 -8.92 -0.77
CA LYS A 127 -14.85 -9.17 -2.20
C LYS A 127 -16.09 -9.75 -2.89
N LYS A 128 -16.83 -10.64 -2.23
CA LYS A 128 -18.11 -11.16 -2.75
C LYS A 128 -19.14 -10.03 -2.88
N TYR A 129 -19.25 -9.18 -1.87
CA TYR A 129 -20.14 -8.02 -1.88
C TYR A 129 -19.78 -7.04 -2.99
N GLU A 130 -18.50 -6.67 -3.11
CA GLU A 130 -17.99 -5.80 -4.16
C GLU A 130 -18.30 -6.36 -5.55
N LYS A 131 -18.02 -7.66 -5.78
CA LYS A 131 -18.35 -8.33 -7.04
C LYS A 131 -19.85 -8.28 -7.34
N ARG A 132 -20.71 -8.50 -6.33
CA ARG A 132 -22.18 -8.38 -6.50
C ARG A 132 -22.58 -6.95 -6.86
N MET A 133 -22.02 -5.95 -6.18
CA MET A 133 -22.31 -4.53 -6.46
C MET A 133 -21.86 -4.12 -7.86
N LEU A 134 -20.65 -4.47 -8.27
CA LEU A 134 -20.15 -4.23 -9.62
C LEU A 134 -21.03 -4.90 -10.68
N GLN A 135 -21.55 -6.10 -10.43
CA GLN A 135 -22.47 -6.77 -11.36
C GLN A 135 -23.83 -6.06 -11.49
N LEU A 136 -24.37 -5.53 -10.40
CA LEU A 136 -25.64 -4.78 -10.41
C LEU A 136 -25.49 -3.48 -11.21
N HIS A 137 -24.41 -2.74 -10.99
CA HIS A 137 -24.13 -1.50 -11.74
C HIS A 137 -23.75 -1.77 -13.19
N ARG A 138 -23.01 -2.84 -13.51
CA ARG A 138 -22.68 -3.21 -14.90
C ARG A 138 -23.91 -3.57 -15.74
N LYS A 139 -24.94 -4.20 -15.16
CA LYS A 139 -26.22 -4.44 -15.86
C LYS A 139 -26.98 -3.14 -16.12
N ARG A 140 -26.96 -2.22 -15.16
CA ARG A 140 -27.54 -0.89 -15.29
C ARG A 140 -26.79 -0.06 -16.33
N ASP A 141 -25.46 -0.09 -16.36
CA ASP A 141 -24.64 0.59 -17.38
C ASP A 141 -24.88 0.01 -18.77
N ARG A 142 -24.99 -1.32 -18.92
CA ARG A 142 -25.39 -1.95 -20.18
C ARG A 142 -26.81 -1.54 -20.62
N ALA A 143 -27.73 -1.34 -19.68
CA ALA A 143 -29.07 -0.83 -19.96
C ALA A 143 -29.07 0.69 -20.24
N MET A 144 -28.14 1.45 -19.64
CA MET A 144 -27.97 2.90 -19.82
C MET A 144 -27.32 3.23 -21.16
N VAL A 145 -26.33 2.43 -21.60
CA VAL A 145 -25.74 2.48 -22.95
C VAL A 145 -26.78 2.14 -24.02
N LYS A 146 -27.85 1.40 -23.68
CA LYS A 146 -28.99 1.11 -24.56
C LYS A 146 -30.11 2.16 -24.50
N SER A 147 -30.05 3.13 -23.60
CA SER A 147 -31.01 4.24 -23.55
C SER A 147 -30.45 5.38 -24.38
N ASP A 148 -31.19 5.81 -25.40
CA ASP A 148 -30.89 6.89 -26.39
C ASP A 148 -30.50 8.29 -25.82
N LYS A 149 -30.19 8.42 -24.53
CA LYS A 149 -29.88 9.69 -23.87
C LYS A 149 -28.42 10.17 -24.02
N TYR A 150 -27.50 9.33 -24.49
CA TYR A 150 -26.06 9.68 -24.63
C TYR A 150 -25.60 9.94 -26.07
N VAL A 151 -26.52 10.04 -27.04
CA VAL A 151 -26.18 10.45 -28.43
C VAL A 151 -25.46 11.81 -28.44
N GLY A 152 -25.78 12.71 -27.50
CA GLY A 152 -25.16 14.04 -27.41
C GLY A 152 -23.67 14.06 -27.04
N MET A 153 -23.17 13.09 -26.26
CA MET A 153 -21.74 13.03 -25.91
C MET A 153 -20.89 12.54 -27.09
N GLY A 154 -21.45 11.65 -27.93
CA GLY A 154 -20.80 11.23 -29.18
C GLY A 154 -20.61 12.40 -30.14
N LEU A 155 -21.65 13.24 -30.28
CA LEU A 155 -21.58 14.44 -31.13
C LEU A 155 -20.52 15.44 -30.65
N LEU A 156 -20.28 15.56 -29.34
CA LEU A 156 -19.22 16.41 -28.79
C LEU A 156 -17.82 15.88 -29.12
N LEU A 157 -17.62 14.57 -29.05
CA LEU A 157 -16.35 13.95 -29.43
C LEU A 157 -16.09 14.10 -30.93
N ASP A 158 -17.11 13.91 -31.77
CA ASP A 158 -17.00 14.10 -33.22
C ASP A 158 -16.75 15.56 -33.59
N ALA A 159 -17.36 16.51 -32.88
CA ALA A 159 -17.13 17.93 -33.08
C ALA A 159 -15.70 18.34 -32.68
N LEU A 160 -15.15 17.79 -31.59
CA LEU A 160 -13.76 18.01 -31.20
C LEU A 160 -12.79 17.47 -32.25
N ALA A 161 -13.03 16.27 -32.77
CA ALA A 161 -12.19 15.68 -33.82
C ALA A 161 -12.17 16.55 -35.09
N LYS A 162 -13.32 17.13 -35.46
CA LYS A 162 -13.42 18.05 -36.62
C LYS A 162 -12.65 19.35 -36.39
N LEU A 163 -12.72 19.93 -35.20
CA LEU A 163 -11.97 21.15 -34.87
C LEU A 163 -10.45 20.90 -34.91
N GLU A 164 -9.99 19.76 -34.42
CA GLU A 164 -8.57 19.37 -34.50
C GLU A 164 -8.10 19.22 -35.96
N GLU A 165 -8.95 18.63 -36.83
CA GLU A 165 -8.66 18.50 -38.26
C GLU A 165 -8.63 19.85 -38.97
N GLU A 166 -9.60 20.72 -38.69
CA GLU A 166 -9.67 22.08 -39.24
C GLU A 166 -8.46 22.92 -38.80
N GLU A 167 -8.03 22.83 -37.54
CA GLU A 167 -6.82 23.49 -37.03
C GLU A 167 -5.55 22.96 -37.71
N ALA A 168 -5.46 21.64 -37.94
CA ALA A 168 -4.33 21.04 -38.65
C ALA A 168 -4.26 21.51 -40.11
N ILE A 169 -5.40 21.61 -40.79
CA ILE A 169 -5.50 22.15 -42.15
C ILE A 169 -5.10 23.62 -42.17
N ALA A 170 -5.61 24.42 -41.22
CA ALA A 170 -5.28 25.84 -41.12
C ALA A 170 -3.79 26.07 -40.85
N LYS A 171 -3.17 25.23 -40.01
CA LYS A 171 -1.73 25.29 -39.74
C LYS A 171 -0.91 24.99 -41.00
N ARG A 172 -1.25 23.93 -41.75
CA ARG A 172 -0.56 23.60 -43.02
C ARG A 172 -0.61 24.73 -44.02
N LYS A 173 -1.77 25.38 -44.18
CA LYS A 173 -1.91 26.55 -45.06
C LYS A 173 -0.99 27.71 -44.67
N ARG A 174 -0.89 28.02 -43.37
CA ARG A 174 0.03 29.06 -42.86
C ARG A 174 1.49 28.71 -43.13
N ASP A 175 1.86 27.43 -42.93
CA ASP A 175 3.22 26.95 -43.16
C ASP A 175 3.57 27.02 -44.67
N GLU A 176 2.64 26.69 -45.57
CA GLU A 176 2.79 26.81 -47.02
C GLU A 176 2.89 28.27 -47.48
N GLU A 177 2.04 29.17 -46.96
CA GLU A 177 2.10 30.60 -47.26
C GLU A 177 3.42 31.23 -46.77
N ALA A 178 3.89 30.84 -45.58
CA ALA A 178 5.17 31.28 -45.05
C ALA A 178 6.35 30.78 -45.90
N ALA A 179 6.28 29.53 -46.37
CA ALA A 179 7.29 28.96 -47.27
C ALA A 179 7.30 29.68 -48.63
N ALA A 180 6.12 29.97 -49.21
CA ALA A 180 6.01 30.71 -50.46
C ALA A 180 6.56 32.14 -50.34
N ALA A 181 6.24 32.85 -49.25
CA ALA A 181 6.77 34.18 -48.97
C ALA A 181 8.31 34.17 -48.78
N ALA A 182 8.86 33.12 -48.17
CA ALA A 182 10.30 32.95 -48.02
C ALA A 182 11.00 32.72 -49.38
N MET A 183 10.39 31.92 -50.27
CA MET A 183 10.93 31.72 -51.63
C MET A 183 10.88 32.99 -52.49
N GLU A 184 9.79 33.78 -52.40
CA GLU A 184 9.67 35.08 -53.10
C GLU A 184 10.78 36.06 -52.66
N LYS A 185 11.11 36.07 -51.36
CA LYS A 185 12.18 36.92 -50.82
C LYS A 185 13.57 36.51 -51.31
N LEU A 186 13.86 35.21 -51.39
CA LEU A 186 15.12 34.70 -51.94
C LEU A 186 15.27 35.06 -53.43
N ARG A 187 14.19 35.00 -54.22
CA ARG A 187 14.19 35.43 -55.62
C ARG A 187 14.51 36.93 -55.76
N GLY A 188 13.94 37.76 -54.89
CA GLY A 188 14.24 39.20 -54.86
C GLY A 188 15.67 39.53 -54.43
N ASP A 189 16.22 38.75 -53.48
CA ASP A 189 17.61 38.91 -53.02
C ASP A 189 18.63 38.45 -54.09
N GLU A 190 18.30 37.42 -54.90
CA GLU A 190 19.10 36.99 -56.07
C GLU A 190 19.04 37.97 -57.25
N GLU A 191 17.85 38.52 -57.58
CA GLU A 191 17.71 39.55 -58.63
C GLU A 191 18.48 40.82 -58.27
N ALA A 192 18.45 41.24 -57.00
CA ALA A 192 19.24 42.37 -56.50
C ALA A 192 20.77 42.13 -56.57
N ALA A 193 21.22 40.89 -56.40
CA ALA A 193 22.62 40.52 -56.53
C ALA A 193 23.09 40.51 -58.00
N THR A 194 22.24 40.09 -58.95
CA THR A 194 22.58 40.08 -60.39
C THR A 194 22.56 41.45 -61.06
N ALA A 195 21.91 42.45 -60.47
CA ALA A 195 21.86 43.83 -60.99
C ALA A 195 23.05 44.71 -60.51
N ALA A 196 23.96 44.16 -59.70
CA ALA A 196 25.11 44.84 -59.14
C ALA A 196 26.46 44.47 -59.81
N GLU A 197 26.42 43.71 -60.91
CA GLU A 197 27.54 43.42 -61.83
C GLU A 197 27.37 44.18 -63.15
#